data_AF-A0A1S3J9M0-F1
#
_entry.id   AF-A0A1S3J9M0-F1
#
_cell.length_a   1.000
_cell.length_b   1.000
_cell.length_c   1.000
_cell.angle_alpha   90.00
_cell.angle_beta   90.00
_cell.angle_gamma   90.00
#
_symmetry.space_group_name_H-M   'P 1'
#
loop_
_entity.id
_entity.type
_entity.pdbx_description
1 polymer ?
#
loop_
_entity_poly.entity_id
_entity_poly.type
_entity_poly.pdbx_seq_one_letter_code
_entity_poly.pdbx_strand_id
1 'polypeptide(L)'
;MGANLSETEAFGGAWIVSKEVRGKRIGTKLWEKRKEHVGDRNFGINSVASRVEPNLKLGYSVKSWKIGHISGIIDTTSLQISENVGFSIVPFHEELFERLVKYDTTIHSIERRKFLQVWLEKDSTLTLVATKPDADDIVGYGVIQKSDEGNFLGPVYGESGDILKVLLAKLINNASFGDKVDMFSPMENDMTNELLEKNKETLKQRYASSTRMYVHHDVKLPLSKVLALATVETALI
;
A
#
# COMPACT_ATOMS: atom_id res chain seq x y z
N MET A 1 -3.30 -18.05 -6.67
CA MET A 1 -4.42 -17.27 -6.15
C MET A 1 -4.34 -15.89 -6.78
N GLY A 2 -5.46 -15.45 -7.33
CA GLY A 2 -5.71 -14.10 -7.80
C GLY A 2 -7.18 -13.80 -7.51
N ALA A 3 -7.49 -12.55 -7.21
CA ALA A 3 -8.85 -12.07 -7.05
C ALA A 3 -9.29 -11.40 -8.35
N ASN A 4 -10.50 -11.72 -8.80
CA ASN A 4 -11.18 -10.94 -9.84
C ASN A 4 -11.81 -9.74 -9.17
N LEU A 5 -11.42 -8.55 -9.61
CA LEU A 5 -11.71 -7.30 -8.92
C LEU A 5 -12.74 -6.46 -9.65
N SER A 6 -12.83 -6.63 -10.96
CA SER A 6 -13.92 -6.18 -11.80
C SER A 6 -14.13 -7.16 -12.95
N GLU A 7 -14.98 -6.81 -13.92
CA GLU A 7 -15.11 -7.58 -15.16
C GLU A 7 -13.83 -7.57 -16.01
N THR A 8 -12.96 -6.58 -15.84
CA THR A 8 -11.76 -6.38 -16.67
C THR A 8 -10.44 -6.48 -15.92
N GLU A 9 -10.43 -6.35 -14.60
CA GLU A 9 -9.20 -6.32 -13.78
C GLU A 9 -9.15 -7.49 -12.79
N ALA A 10 -7.97 -8.07 -12.65
CA ALA A 10 -7.67 -9.06 -11.64
C ALA A 10 -6.28 -8.81 -11.06
N PHE A 11 -6.07 -9.25 -9.83
CA PHE A 11 -4.78 -9.06 -9.17
C PHE A 11 -4.42 -10.24 -8.30
N GLY A 12 -3.13 -10.53 -8.16
CA GLY A 12 -2.71 -11.54 -7.21
C GLY A 12 -1.23 -11.55 -6.88
N GLY A 13 -0.91 -12.34 -5.87
CA GLY A 13 0.45 -12.54 -5.39
C GLY A 13 0.69 -13.96 -4.92
N ALA A 14 1.63 -14.08 -3.97
CA ALA A 14 1.88 -15.29 -3.18
C ALA A 14 1.94 -16.59 -4.00
N TRP A 15 2.58 -16.57 -5.17
CA TRP A 15 2.83 -17.80 -5.93
C TRP A 15 4.03 -18.54 -5.37
N ILE A 16 3.77 -19.36 -4.36
CA ILE A 16 4.81 -20.06 -3.60
C ILE A 16 4.49 -21.56 -3.61
N VAL A 17 5.54 -22.37 -3.84
CA VAL A 17 5.50 -23.82 -3.69
C VAL A 17 6.51 -24.21 -2.61
N SER A 18 6.09 -25.01 -1.63
CA SER A 18 6.97 -25.54 -0.59
C SER A 18 8.18 -26.23 -1.21
N LYS A 19 9.36 -26.02 -0.63
CA LYS A 19 10.65 -26.55 -1.13
C LYS A 19 10.59 -28.06 -1.37
N GLU A 20 9.95 -28.80 -0.46
CA GLU A 20 9.84 -30.27 -0.45
C GLU A 20 9.10 -30.86 -1.66
N VAL A 21 8.26 -30.07 -2.33
CA VAL A 21 7.43 -30.52 -3.46
C VAL A 21 7.72 -29.77 -4.76
N ARG A 22 8.81 -28.99 -4.80
CA ARG A 22 9.30 -28.38 -6.06
C ARG A 22 9.77 -29.46 -7.03
N GLY A 23 9.84 -29.13 -8.32
CA GLY A 23 10.14 -30.08 -9.39
C GLY A 23 8.94 -30.97 -9.82
N LYS A 24 7.89 -31.08 -8.99
CA LYS A 24 6.69 -31.89 -9.28
C LYS A 24 5.63 -31.17 -10.14
N ARG A 25 6.00 -30.09 -10.82
CA ARG A 25 5.11 -29.24 -11.65
C ARG A 25 3.88 -28.64 -10.93
N ILE A 26 3.83 -28.67 -9.60
CA ILE A 26 2.71 -28.08 -8.81
C ILE A 26 2.54 -26.60 -9.11
N GLY A 27 3.65 -25.84 -9.17
CA GLY A 27 3.60 -24.42 -9.52
C GLY A 27 2.94 -24.16 -10.88
N THR A 28 3.23 -25.01 -11.87
CA THR A 28 2.62 -24.95 -13.20
C THR A 28 1.12 -25.21 -13.13
N LYS A 29 0.68 -26.24 -12.41
CA LYS A 29 -0.76 -26.53 -12.23
C LYS A 29 -1.50 -25.39 -11.53
N LEU A 30 -0.88 -24.78 -10.50
CA LEU A 30 -1.43 -23.61 -9.83
C LEU A 30 -1.52 -22.40 -10.76
N TRP A 31 -0.57 -22.24 -11.68
CA TRP A 31 -0.59 -21.20 -12.69
C TRP A 31 -1.69 -21.43 -13.73
N GLU A 32 -1.84 -22.66 -14.23
CA GLU A 32 -2.92 -23.03 -15.17
C GLU A 32 -4.30 -22.77 -14.56
N LYS A 33 -4.53 -23.22 -13.32
CA LYS A 33 -5.78 -22.94 -12.61
C LYS A 33 -6.02 -21.46 -12.35
N ARG A 34 -4.96 -20.69 -12.12
CA ARG A 34 -5.06 -19.23 -12.00
C ARG A 34 -5.50 -18.59 -13.31
N LYS A 35 -4.93 -18.99 -14.44
CA LYS A 35 -5.34 -18.47 -15.76
C LYS A 35 -6.82 -18.78 -16.04
N GLU A 36 -7.26 -20.00 -15.76
CA GLU A 36 -8.69 -20.38 -15.89
C GLU A 36 -9.59 -19.48 -15.04
N HIS A 37 -9.20 -19.19 -13.80
CA HIS A 37 -9.97 -18.34 -12.89
C HIS A 37 -10.02 -16.86 -13.30
N VAL A 38 -8.89 -16.33 -13.75
CA VAL A 38 -8.75 -14.91 -14.11
C VAL A 38 -9.41 -14.63 -15.46
N GLY A 39 -9.35 -15.58 -16.40
CA GLY A 39 -9.85 -15.40 -17.76
C GLY A 39 -9.06 -14.34 -18.52
N ASP A 40 -9.77 -13.51 -19.29
CA ASP A 40 -9.19 -12.46 -20.15
C ASP A 40 -8.95 -11.12 -19.42
N ARG A 41 -9.09 -11.10 -18.08
CA ARG A 41 -8.86 -9.90 -17.29
C ARG A 41 -7.39 -9.49 -17.34
N ASN A 42 -7.13 -8.19 -17.28
CA ASN A 42 -5.80 -7.66 -17.05
C ASN A 42 -5.31 -8.08 -15.66
N PHE A 43 -4.29 -8.94 -15.64
CA PHE A 43 -3.81 -9.53 -14.40
C PHE A 43 -2.56 -8.86 -13.86
N GLY A 44 -2.70 -8.17 -12.73
CA GLY A 44 -1.61 -7.48 -12.03
C GLY A 44 -0.91 -8.35 -10.98
N ILE A 45 0.40 -8.16 -10.83
CA ILE A 45 1.23 -8.78 -9.79
C ILE A 45 2.26 -7.81 -9.22
N ASN A 46 2.78 -8.18 -8.05
CA ASN A 46 4.03 -7.66 -7.50
C ASN A 46 5.16 -8.66 -7.74
N SER A 47 6.06 -8.33 -8.66
CA SER A 47 7.19 -9.18 -9.01
C SER A 47 8.43 -8.78 -8.24
N VAL A 48 8.88 -9.62 -7.31
CA VAL A 48 10.23 -9.49 -6.73
C VAL A 48 11.30 -9.46 -7.83
N ALA A 49 12.43 -8.81 -7.58
CA ALA A 49 13.47 -8.56 -8.59
C ALA A 49 13.89 -9.82 -9.36
N SER A 50 14.11 -10.94 -8.67
CA SER A 50 14.50 -12.22 -9.29
C SER A 50 13.43 -12.89 -10.15
N ARG A 51 12.18 -12.40 -10.08
CA ARG A 51 11.02 -12.96 -10.78
C ARG A 51 10.57 -12.13 -11.98
N VAL A 52 11.12 -10.94 -12.21
CA VAL A 52 10.73 -10.06 -13.32
C VAL A 52 10.93 -10.75 -14.67
N GLU A 53 12.14 -11.25 -14.96
CA GLU A 53 12.44 -11.95 -16.21
C GLU A 53 11.62 -13.26 -16.39
N PRO A 54 11.50 -14.12 -15.36
CA PRO A 54 10.55 -15.24 -15.42
C PRO A 54 9.09 -14.85 -15.68
N ASN A 55 8.63 -13.71 -15.17
CA ASN A 55 7.24 -13.27 -15.33
C ASN A 55 7.00 -12.69 -16.73
N LEU A 56 7.98 -12.06 -17.37
CA LEU A 56 7.89 -11.68 -18.79
C LEU A 56 7.54 -12.90 -19.66
N LYS A 57 8.18 -14.04 -19.40
CA LYS A 57 7.91 -15.32 -20.11
C LYS A 57 6.53 -15.91 -19.82
N LEU A 58 5.86 -15.44 -18.76
CA LEU A 58 4.49 -15.83 -18.40
C LEU A 58 3.43 -14.85 -18.94
N GLY A 59 3.84 -13.85 -19.73
CA GLY A 59 2.95 -12.89 -20.38
C GLY A 59 2.79 -11.55 -19.66
N TYR A 60 3.44 -11.34 -18.50
CA TYR A 60 3.41 -10.04 -17.82
C TYR A 60 4.32 -9.04 -18.53
N SER A 61 3.88 -8.52 -19.67
CA SER A 61 4.70 -7.70 -20.56
C SER A 61 4.80 -6.23 -20.12
N VAL A 62 3.88 -5.76 -19.29
CA VAL A 62 3.83 -4.37 -18.83
C VAL A 62 4.50 -4.25 -17.47
N LYS A 63 5.48 -3.36 -17.34
CA LYS A 63 6.11 -2.96 -16.07
C LYS A 63 5.67 -1.53 -15.75
N SER A 64 5.40 -1.25 -14.47
CA SER A 64 4.90 0.05 -14.04
C SER A 64 5.85 0.69 -13.02
N TRP A 65 5.51 0.66 -11.73
CA TRP A 65 6.26 1.30 -10.64
C TRP A 65 6.84 0.27 -9.65
N LYS A 66 7.59 0.72 -8.64
CA LYS A 66 8.32 -0.14 -7.69
C LYS A 66 7.85 0.04 -6.26
N ILE A 67 7.85 -1.05 -5.51
CA ILE A 67 7.43 -1.08 -4.11
C ILE A 67 8.61 -1.50 -3.24
N GLY A 68 8.96 -0.65 -2.27
CA GLY A 68 9.92 -0.95 -1.22
C GLY A 68 9.21 -1.44 0.03
N HIS A 69 9.75 -2.50 0.65
CA HIS A 69 9.46 -2.81 2.06
C HIS A 69 10.44 -2.02 2.91
N ILE A 70 9.92 -1.03 3.63
CA ILE A 70 10.67 -0.08 4.44
C ILE A 70 10.35 -0.38 5.90
N SER A 71 11.40 -0.50 6.71
CA SER A 71 11.27 -0.91 8.11
C SER A 71 12.33 -0.25 8.97
N GLY A 72 11.94 0.17 10.17
CA GLY A 72 12.84 0.84 11.11
C GLY A 72 12.15 1.92 11.92
N ILE A 73 12.94 2.85 12.47
CA ILE A 73 12.44 3.98 13.27
C ILE A 73 12.51 5.25 12.41
N ILE A 74 11.42 6.01 12.39
CA ILE A 74 11.32 7.31 11.71
C ILE A 74 11.37 8.41 12.78
N ASP A 75 12.35 9.31 12.68
CA ASP A 75 12.37 10.55 13.45
C ASP A 75 11.35 11.54 12.88
N THR A 76 10.19 11.60 13.53
CA THR A 76 9.09 12.50 13.15
C THR A 76 9.41 13.98 13.39
N THR A 77 10.42 14.31 14.20
CA THR A 77 10.84 15.70 14.46
C THR A 77 11.60 16.29 13.28
N SER A 78 12.19 15.45 12.42
CA SER A 78 12.87 15.85 11.19
C SER A 78 11.93 16.24 10.04
N LEU A 79 10.63 15.96 10.20
CA LEU A 79 9.59 16.29 9.24
C LEU A 79 9.29 17.79 9.30
N GLN A 80 9.54 18.48 8.19
CA GLN A 80 9.18 19.90 8.05
C GLN A 80 7.67 20.00 7.86
N ILE A 81 6.94 20.24 8.95
CA ILE A 81 5.49 20.42 8.99
C ILE A 81 5.19 21.90 9.16
N SER A 82 4.38 22.46 8.27
CA SER A 82 3.92 23.86 8.38
C SER A 82 3.02 24.04 9.59
N GLU A 83 3.14 25.18 10.28
CA GLU A 83 2.30 25.50 11.45
C GLU A 83 0.84 25.79 11.07
N ASN A 84 0.62 26.38 9.89
CA ASN A 84 -0.71 26.70 9.36
C ASN A 84 -1.08 25.73 8.23
N VAL A 85 -1.52 24.53 8.60
CA VAL A 85 -2.08 23.58 7.65
C VAL A 85 -3.57 23.88 7.44
N GLY A 86 -3.98 24.07 6.18
CA GLY A 86 -5.39 24.31 5.80
C GLY A 86 -6.31 23.09 5.91
N PHE A 87 -6.01 22.18 6.85
CA PHE A 87 -6.75 20.95 7.11
C PHE A 87 -6.64 20.58 8.60
N SER A 88 -7.55 19.75 9.07
CA SER A 88 -7.55 19.18 10.41
C SER A 88 -7.34 17.68 10.36
N ILE A 89 -6.71 17.10 11.39
CA ILE A 89 -6.62 15.65 11.57
C ILE A 89 -7.52 15.23 12.70
N VAL A 90 -8.47 14.35 12.41
CA VAL A 90 -9.43 13.79 13.37
C VAL A 90 -9.29 12.26 13.42
N PRO A 91 -9.56 11.61 14.56
CA PRO A 91 -9.73 10.17 14.61
C PRO A 91 -10.86 9.71 13.67
N PHE A 92 -10.72 8.53 13.10
CA PHE A 92 -11.81 7.91 12.37
C PHE A 92 -13.02 7.65 13.28
N HIS A 93 -14.22 7.80 12.71
CA HIS A 93 -15.48 7.37 13.28
C HIS A 93 -16.44 7.00 12.14
N GLU A 94 -17.45 6.18 12.43
CA GLU A 94 -18.35 5.58 11.43
C GLU A 94 -19.01 6.60 10.49
N GLU A 95 -19.32 7.80 10.95
CA GLU A 95 -19.94 8.85 10.11
C GLU A 95 -19.02 9.33 8.96
N LEU A 96 -17.70 9.12 9.08
CA LEU A 96 -16.73 9.42 8.02
C LEU A 96 -16.64 8.30 6.98
N PHE A 97 -17.21 7.12 7.24
CA PHE A 97 -16.96 5.91 6.45
C PHE A 97 -17.33 6.09 4.97
N GLU A 98 -18.52 6.60 4.69
CA GLU A 98 -18.98 6.82 3.30
C GLU A 98 -18.10 7.80 2.52
N ARG A 99 -17.63 8.85 3.20
CA ARG A 99 -16.73 9.84 2.59
C ARG A 99 -15.33 9.26 2.38
N LEU A 100 -14.85 8.43 3.31
CA LEU A 100 -13.55 7.80 3.22
C LEU A 100 -13.52 6.78 2.09
N VAL A 101 -14.57 5.97 1.92
CA VAL A 101 -14.72 5.04 0.78
C VAL A 101 -14.66 5.81 -0.55
N LYS A 102 -15.35 6.95 -0.65
CA LYS A 102 -15.31 7.78 -1.87
C LYS A 102 -13.91 8.33 -2.13
N TYR A 103 -13.25 8.89 -1.12
CA TYR A 103 -11.88 9.41 -1.24
C TYR A 103 -10.90 8.31 -1.64
N ASP A 104 -10.93 7.17 -0.95
CA ASP A 104 -10.10 6.01 -1.23
C ASP A 104 -10.26 5.53 -2.69
N THR A 105 -11.50 5.49 -3.19
CA THR A 105 -11.80 5.10 -4.57
C THR A 105 -11.22 6.08 -5.60
N THR A 106 -10.84 7.31 -5.22
CA THR A 106 -10.11 8.22 -6.13
C THR A 106 -8.63 7.85 -6.29
N ILE A 107 -8.07 7.10 -5.34
CA ILE A 107 -6.70 6.60 -5.36
C ILE A 107 -6.63 5.24 -6.06
N HIS A 108 -7.67 4.43 -5.90
CA HIS A 108 -7.78 3.07 -6.46
C HIS A 108 -8.58 3.03 -7.76
N SER A 109 -8.44 1.96 -8.53
CA SER A 109 -9.27 1.71 -9.72
C SER A 109 -10.60 1.01 -9.40
N ILE A 110 -10.81 0.58 -8.16
CA ILE A 110 -12.05 -0.04 -7.68
C ILE A 110 -12.46 0.50 -6.30
N GLU A 111 -13.76 0.45 -6.02
CA GLU A 111 -14.25 0.60 -4.65
C GLU A 111 -13.90 -0.66 -3.84
N ARG A 112 -13.34 -0.46 -2.63
CA ARG A 112 -12.92 -1.54 -1.73
C ARG A 112 -13.56 -1.45 -0.34
N ARG A 113 -14.84 -1.07 -0.29
CA ARG A 113 -15.65 -0.93 0.93
C ARG A 113 -15.47 -2.07 1.93
N LYS A 114 -15.66 -3.33 1.51
CA LYS A 114 -15.56 -4.50 2.40
C LYS A 114 -14.19 -4.63 3.06
N PHE A 115 -13.13 -4.25 2.33
CA PHE A 115 -11.79 -4.19 2.90
C PHE A 115 -11.72 -3.10 3.97
N LEU A 116 -12.18 -1.88 3.65
CA LEU A 116 -12.12 -0.74 4.56
C LEU A 116 -12.92 -0.96 5.85
N GLN A 117 -14.11 -1.59 5.76
CA GLN A 117 -14.92 -1.96 6.94
C GLN A 117 -14.13 -2.80 7.94
N VAL A 118 -13.27 -3.70 7.46
CA VAL A 118 -12.48 -4.57 8.32
C VAL A 118 -11.15 -3.92 8.71
N TRP A 119 -10.62 -3.01 7.88
CA TRP A 119 -9.25 -2.51 8.04
C TRP A 119 -9.13 -1.29 8.96
N LEU A 120 -10.15 -0.43 9.00
CA LEU A 120 -10.06 0.87 9.67
C LEU A 120 -10.25 0.80 11.20
N GLU A 121 -10.95 -0.22 11.70
CA GLU A 121 -11.36 -0.32 13.12
C GLU A 121 -11.16 -1.73 13.69
N LYS A 122 -9.90 -2.21 13.72
CA LYS A 122 -9.55 -3.41 14.50
C LYS A 122 -9.00 -3.02 15.86
N ASP A 123 -9.03 -3.97 16.80
CA ASP A 123 -8.26 -3.85 18.04
C ASP A 123 -6.79 -3.53 17.71
N SER A 124 -6.20 -2.58 18.44
CA SER A 124 -4.82 -2.12 18.20
C SER A 124 -4.59 -1.42 16.85
N THR A 125 -5.63 -0.79 16.29
CA THR A 125 -5.56 0.08 15.10
C THR A 125 -5.84 1.52 15.48
N LEU A 126 -5.01 2.44 14.97
CA LEU A 126 -5.28 3.87 14.96
C LEU A 126 -5.47 4.31 13.51
N THR A 127 -6.64 4.86 13.22
CA THR A 127 -6.95 5.49 11.94
C THR A 127 -7.17 6.98 12.15
N LEU A 128 -6.44 7.79 11.37
CA LEU A 128 -6.56 9.24 11.36
C LEU A 128 -6.99 9.72 9.99
N VAL A 129 -7.89 10.71 9.96
CA VAL A 129 -8.47 11.27 8.73
C VAL A 129 -8.14 12.76 8.66
N ALA A 130 -7.66 13.21 7.51
CA ALA A 130 -7.42 14.61 7.20
C ALA A 130 -8.64 15.22 6.51
N THR A 131 -9.21 16.27 7.08
CA THR A 131 -10.41 16.95 6.56
C THR A 131 -10.17 18.43 6.32
N LYS A 132 -10.82 19.00 5.28
CA LYS A 132 -10.87 20.45 5.09
C LYS A 132 -11.95 21.07 5.98
N PRO A 133 -11.68 22.19 6.68
CA PRO A 133 -12.65 22.85 7.55
C PRO A 133 -13.94 23.29 6.85
N ASP A 134 -13.84 23.76 5.60
CA ASP A 134 -14.94 24.48 4.94
C ASP A 134 -15.88 23.58 4.11
N ALA A 135 -15.44 22.37 3.78
CA ALA A 135 -16.16 21.49 2.85
C ALA A 135 -16.48 20.12 3.44
N ASP A 136 -15.95 19.81 4.63
CA ASP A 136 -15.97 18.45 5.16
C ASP A 136 -15.51 17.45 4.07
N ASP A 137 -14.47 17.82 3.32
CA ASP A 137 -13.87 16.96 2.30
C ASP A 137 -12.71 16.21 2.94
N ILE A 138 -12.66 14.89 2.77
CA ILE A 138 -11.51 14.10 3.15
C ILE A 138 -10.42 14.33 2.11
N VAL A 139 -9.25 14.76 2.59
CA VAL A 139 -8.06 15.07 1.77
C VAL A 139 -6.89 14.14 2.07
N GLY A 140 -7.12 13.13 2.91
CA GLY A 140 -6.13 12.14 3.28
C GLY A 140 -6.62 11.30 4.43
N TYR A 141 -6.01 10.13 4.60
CA TYR A 141 -6.16 9.34 5.81
C TYR A 141 -4.96 8.40 5.93
N GLY A 142 -4.71 7.93 7.14
CA GLY A 142 -3.72 6.90 7.34
C GLY A 142 -4.06 5.99 8.50
N VAL A 143 -3.47 4.80 8.47
CA VAL A 143 -3.73 3.72 9.41
C VAL A 143 -2.40 3.19 9.93
N ILE A 144 -2.32 3.01 11.24
CA ILE A 144 -1.23 2.30 11.92
C ILE A 144 -1.82 1.20 12.79
N GLN A 145 -1.26 0.00 12.69
CA GLN A 145 -1.73 -1.20 13.40
C GLN A 145 -0.57 -1.87 14.11
N LYS A 146 -0.84 -2.56 15.21
CA LYS A 146 0.17 -3.44 15.84
C LYS A 146 0.64 -4.54 14.86
N SER A 147 1.94 -4.81 14.85
CA SER A 147 2.54 -5.96 14.17
C SER A 147 3.47 -6.73 15.12
N ASP A 148 3.95 -7.90 14.69
CA ASP A 148 4.86 -8.73 15.50
C ASP A 148 6.18 -8.02 15.86
N GLU A 149 6.65 -7.11 14.98
CA GLU A 149 7.91 -6.40 15.13
C GLU A 149 7.74 -4.89 15.40
N GLY A 150 6.56 -4.45 15.86
CA GLY A 150 6.27 -3.04 16.18
C GLY A 150 4.92 -2.62 15.61
N ASN A 151 4.94 -1.73 14.61
CA ASN A 151 3.74 -1.22 13.97
C ASN A 151 3.77 -1.46 12.44
N PHE A 152 2.64 -1.82 11.86
CA PHE A 152 2.41 -1.76 10.42
C PHE A 152 1.72 -0.44 10.06
N LEU A 153 2.34 0.35 9.19
CA LEU A 153 1.81 1.61 8.69
C LEU A 153 1.26 1.39 7.27
N GLY A 154 -0.06 1.49 7.11
CA GLY A 154 -0.70 1.31 5.81
C GLY A 154 -2.21 1.09 5.87
N PRO A 155 -3.00 1.75 4.98
CA PRO A 155 -2.55 2.74 4.00
C PRO A 155 -2.20 4.09 4.64
N VAL A 156 -1.43 4.92 3.93
CA VAL A 156 -1.27 6.36 4.22
C VAL A 156 -1.36 7.13 2.92
N TYR A 157 -2.48 7.84 2.73
CA TYR A 157 -2.83 8.58 1.52
C TYR A 157 -3.09 10.06 1.84
N GLY A 158 -2.77 10.95 0.90
CA GLY A 158 -2.98 12.38 1.07
C GLY A 158 -2.86 13.17 -0.23
N GLU A 159 -3.62 14.26 -0.34
CA GLU A 159 -3.62 15.14 -1.52
C GLU A 159 -2.32 15.96 -1.68
N SER A 160 -1.49 16.06 -0.65
CA SER A 160 -0.21 16.78 -0.67
C SER A 160 0.83 16.16 0.25
N GLY A 161 2.10 16.51 0.04
CA GLY A 161 3.20 16.11 0.92
C GLY A 161 3.03 16.57 2.37
N ASP A 162 2.42 17.73 2.60
CA ASP A 162 2.17 18.23 3.97
C ASP A 162 1.12 17.38 4.69
N ILE A 163 0.06 16.95 3.99
CA ILE A 163 -0.94 16.04 4.55
C ILE A 163 -0.28 14.70 4.93
N LEU A 164 0.54 14.15 4.04
CA LEU A 164 1.26 12.89 4.30
C LEU A 164 2.21 13.02 5.51
N LYS A 165 2.97 14.12 5.62
CA LYS A 165 3.87 14.39 6.76
C LYS A 165 3.11 14.49 8.08
N VAL A 166 2.01 15.25 8.12
CA VAL A 166 1.21 15.41 9.34
C VAL A 166 0.55 14.08 9.74
N LEU A 167 -0.02 13.34 8.78
CA LEU A 167 -0.59 12.02 9.05
C LEU A 167 0.47 11.05 9.59
N LEU A 168 1.63 10.95 8.93
CA LEU A 168 2.74 10.11 9.36
C LEU A 168 3.17 10.44 10.79
N ALA A 169 3.44 11.71 11.08
CA ALA A 169 3.87 12.16 12.40
C ALA A 169 2.84 11.83 13.48
N LYS A 170 1.57 12.14 13.24
CA LYS A 170 0.50 11.86 14.21
C LYS A 170 0.27 10.35 14.41
N LEU A 171 0.32 9.54 13.36
CA LEU A 171 0.16 8.09 13.48
C LEU A 171 1.28 7.49 14.34
N ILE A 172 2.54 7.82 14.04
CA ILE A 172 3.69 7.29 14.77
C ILE A 172 3.68 7.76 16.22
N ASN A 173 3.48 9.06 16.46
CA ASN A 173 3.55 9.62 17.82
C ASN A 173 2.39 9.19 18.74
N ASN A 174 1.29 8.69 18.16
CA ASN A 174 0.13 8.18 18.92
C ASN A 174 0.01 6.66 18.86
N ALA A 175 0.94 5.96 18.21
CA ALA A 175 0.98 4.51 18.22
C ALA A 175 1.39 4.00 19.61
N SER A 176 0.70 2.96 20.09
CA SER A 176 0.93 2.41 21.42
C SER A 176 1.89 1.22 21.45
N PHE A 177 2.48 0.82 20.32
CA PHE A 177 3.24 -0.44 20.20
C PHE A 177 4.68 -0.23 19.69
N GLY A 178 5.49 0.42 20.51
CA GLY A 178 6.91 0.65 20.22
C GLY A 178 7.17 1.59 19.04
N ASP A 179 8.45 1.82 18.73
CA ASP A 179 8.85 2.90 17.83
C ASP A 179 9.13 2.45 16.39
N LYS A 180 9.21 1.13 16.17
CA LYS A 180 9.49 0.57 14.85
C LYS A 180 8.22 0.54 14.00
N VAL A 181 8.37 0.94 12.75
CA VAL A 181 7.34 0.88 11.71
C VAL A 181 7.78 -0.03 10.58
N ASP A 182 6.82 -0.74 10.00
CA ASP A 182 6.92 -1.50 8.77
C ASP A 182 5.89 -0.95 7.78
N MET A 183 6.33 -0.64 6.56
CA MET A 183 5.45 -0.16 5.51
C MET A 183 5.89 -0.66 4.14
N PHE A 184 4.92 -0.77 3.23
CA PHE A 184 5.18 -0.92 1.80
C PHE A 184 4.92 0.41 1.13
N SER A 185 5.92 0.95 0.43
CA SER A 185 5.84 2.29 -0.16
C SER A 185 6.20 2.26 -1.64
N PRO A 186 5.56 3.08 -2.50
CA PRO A 186 6.10 3.42 -3.81
C PRO A 186 7.49 4.03 -3.70
N MET A 187 8.44 3.55 -4.49
CA MET A 187 9.81 4.09 -4.53
C MET A 187 9.89 5.37 -5.37
N GLU A 188 8.88 5.61 -6.21
CA GLU A 188 8.70 6.81 -7.01
C GLU A 188 8.08 7.97 -6.23
N ASN A 189 7.66 7.76 -4.98
CA ASN A 189 7.20 8.84 -4.12
C ASN A 189 8.41 9.56 -3.48
N ASP A 190 8.51 10.87 -3.69
CA ASP A 190 9.64 11.68 -3.21
C ASP A 190 9.79 11.64 -1.67
N MET A 191 8.66 11.62 -0.94
CA MET A 191 8.68 11.56 0.52
C MET A 191 9.30 10.25 1.02
N THR A 192 9.12 9.15 0.31
CA THR A 192 9.73 7.86 0.64
C THR A 192 11.24 7.93 0.61
N ASN A 193 11.79 8.57 -0.43
CA ASN A 193 13.24 8.76 -0.57
C ASN A 193 13.78 9.76 0.45
N GLU A 194 13.02 10.84 0.74
CA GLU A 194 13.35 11.79 1.80
C GLU A 194 13.45 11.11 3.17
N LEU A 195 12.48 10.26 3.52
CA LEU A 195 12.47 9.51 4.77
C LEU A 195 13.68 8.59 4.88
N LEU A 196 14.00 7.84 3.81
CA LEU A 196 15.14 6.93 3.80
C LEU A 196 16.47 7.66 3.96
N GLU A 197 16.66 8.83 3.33
CA GLU A 197 17.91 9.58 3.47
C GLU A 197 18.03 10.22 4.85
N LYS A 198 16.98 10.90 5.34
CA LYS A 198 17.01 11.58 6.64
C LYS A 198 17.15 10.60 7.82
N ASN A 199 16.62 9.39 7.67
CA ASN A 199 16.62 8.37 8.73
C ASN A 199 17.55 7.19 8.39
N LYS A 200 18.56 7.39 7.54
CA LYS A 200 19.35 6.27 6.99
C LYS A 200 20.02 5.39 8.04
N GLU A 201 20.24 5.84 9.26
CA GLU A 201 20.82 5.02 10.34
C GLU A 201 19.79 4.09 11.00
N THR A 202 18.50 4.45 10.96
CA THR A 202 17.43 3.78 11.71
C THR A 202 16.32 3.22 10.82
N LEU A 203 16.21 3.66 9.57
CA LEU A 203 15.21 3.26 8.59
C LEU A 203 15.90 2.65 7.36
N LYS A 204 15.47 1.44 6.96
CA LYS A 204 16.07 0.73 5.83
C LYS A 204 15.01 0.12 4.93
N GLN A 205 15.30 0.11 3.64
CA GLN A 205 14.66 -0.81 2.71
C GLN A 205 15.20 -2.23 2.98
N ARG A 206 14.32 -3.16 3.35
CA ARG A 206 14.70 -4.51 3.82
C ARG A 206 15.11 -5.46 2.71
N TYR A 207 14.48 -5.32 1.55
CA TYR A 207 14.69 -6.18 0.39
C TYR A 207 14.74 -5.35 -0.89
N ALA A 208 15.28 -5.93 -1.97
CA ALA A 208 15.14 -5.34 -3.30
C ALA A 208 13.66 -5.07 -3.62
N SER A 209 13.39 -3.90 -4.20
CA SER A 209 12.03 -3.47 -4.50
C SER A 209 11.32 -4.48 -5.42
N SER A 210 10.03 -4.71 -5.19
CA SER A 210 9.20 -5.42 -6.14
C SER A 210 8.78 -4.48 -7.27
N THR A 211 8.62 -5.01 -8.48
CA THR A 211 8.11 -4.27 -9.66
C THR A 211 6.66 -4.63 -9.89
N ARG A 212 5.79 -3.62 -10.01
CA ARG A 212 4.41 -3.76 -10.48
C ARG A 212 4.43 -4.23 -11.93
N MET A 213 3.73 -5.33 -12.23
CA MET A 213 3.64 -5.85 -13.59
C MET A 213 2.21 -6.29 -13.95
N TYR A 214 1.84 -6.16 -15.22
CA TYR A 214 0.54 -6.54 -15.77
C TYR A 214 0.66 -7.34 -17.06
N VAL A 215 -0.39 -8.09 -17.40
CA VAL A 215 -0.46 -8.88 -18.64
C VAL A 215 -0.80 -8.01 -19.85
N HIS A 216 -1.79 -7.10 -19.73
CA HIS A 216 -2.35 -6.37 -20.88
C HIS A 216 -2.03 -4.87 -20.85
N HIS A 217 -2.36 -4.18 -19.77
CA HIS A 217 -2.18 -2.72 -19.67
C HIS A 217 -1.81 -2.28 -18.26
N ASP A 218 -1.20 -1.10 -18.19
CA ASP A 218 -0.85 -0.46 -16.92
C ASP A 218 -2.10 0.13 -16.26
N VAL A 219 -2.22 -0.05 -14.95
CA VAL A 219 -3.24 0.62 -14.12
C VAL A 219 -2.53 1.74 -13.37
N LYS A 220 -2.65 2.95 -13.90
CA LYS A 220 -1.97 4.14 -13.36
C LYS A 220 -2.56 4.57 -12.03
N LEU A 221 -1.68 4.99 -11.13
CA LEU A 221 -2.04 5.47 -9.81
C LEU A 221 -1.42 6.84 -9.53
N PRO A 222 -2.05 7.66 -8.67
CA PRO A 222 -1.47 8.90 -8.22
C PRO A 222 -0.41 8.64 -7.15
N LEU A 223 0.75 8.09 -7.53
CA LEU A 223 1.80 7.64 -6.59
C LEU A 223 2.30 8.75 -5.65
N SER A 224 2.23 10.01 -6.06
CA SER A 224 2.56 11.17 -5.21
C SER A 224 1.62 11.30 -3.99
N LYS A 225 0.40 10.76 -4.09
CA LYS A 225 -0.60 10.74 -3.01
C LYS A 225 -0.46 9.53 -2.08
N VAL A 226 0.44 8.60 -2.40
CA VAL A 226 0.53 7.29 -1.74
C VAL A 226 1.89 7.14 -1.05
N LEU A 227 1.90 7.29 0.27
CA LEU A 227 3.10 7.04 1.07
C LEU A 227 3.21 5.56 1.47
N ALA A 228 2.11 4.95 1.91
CA ALA A 228 2.10 3.56 2.34
C ALA A 228 0.88 2.81 1.81
N LEU A 229 1.11 1.57 1.38
CA LEU A 229 0.09 0.65 0.88
C LEU A 229 -0.54 -0.11 2.05
N ALA A 230 -1.83 -0.44 1.92
CA ALA A 230 -2.49 -1.28 2.91
C ALA A 230 -1.97 -2.74 2.89
N THR A 231 -1.61 -3.25 1.71
CA THR A 231 -1.15 -4.63 1.47
C THR A 231 -0.51 -4.71 0.09
N VAL A 232 0.37 -5.68 -0.14
CA VAL A 232 0.97 -5.95 -1.46
C VAL A 232 0.28 -7.09 -2.21
N GLU A 233 -0.72 -7.73 -1.61
CA GLU A 233 -1.36 -8.96 -2.10
C GLU A 233 -2.76 -8.75 -2.71
N THR A 234 -3.58 -7.88 -2.11
CA THR A 234 -4.96 -7.57 -2.58
C THR A 234 -5.10 -6.14 -3.10
N ALA A 235 -3.96 -5.52 -3.32
CA ALA A 235 -3.80 -4.25 -3.94
C ALA A 235 -4.37 -4.21 -5.37
N LEU A 236 -5.51 -3.55 -5.62
CA LEU A 236 -5.57 -2.70 -6.83
C LEU A 236 -4.82 -1.42 -6.57
N ILE A 237 -3.54 -1.66 -6.38
CA ILE A 237 -2.41 -0.76 -6.42
C ILE A 237 -1.57 -1.33 -7.58
#